data_AF-A0A3S3SD86-F1
#
_entry.id   AF-A0A3S3SD86-F1
#
_cell.length_a   1.000
_cell.length_b   1.000
_cell.length_c   1.000
_cell.angle_alpha   90.00
_cell.angle_beta   90.00
_cell.angle_gamma   90.00
#
_symmetry.space_group_name_H-M   'P 1'
#
loop_
_entity.id
_entity.type
_entity.pdbx_description
1 polymer ?
#
loop_
_entity_poly.entity_id
_entity_poly.type
_entity_poly.pdbx_seq_one_letter_code
_entity_poly.pdbx_strand_id
1 'polypeptide(L)'
;MIDGLERFLNSISDQDWSWWPLLGLRPSAQTPIDRLTLCKLSLLFGPLTALLILLLLIYRSIPLDAVRLLIILAVGVGSYSLLFALSFRWAWNRRARRLGG
;
A
#
# COMPACT_ATOMS: atom_id res chain seq x y z
N MET A 1 -21.56 6.42 6.41
CA MET A 1 -20.51 6.67 5.38
C MET A 1 -19.24 5.84 5.64
N ILE A 2 -18.66 5.91 6.84
CA ILE A 2 -17.41 5.21 7.21
C ILE A 2 -17.52 3.69 7.04
N ASP A 3 -18.63 3.05 7.43
CA ASP A 3 -18.78 1.59 7.33
C ASP A 3 -19.03 1.10 5.88
N GLY A 4 -19.45 1.99 4.98
CA GLY A 4 -19.53 1.69 3.54
C GLY A 4 -18.14 1.64 2.91
N LEU A 5 -17.32 2.65 3.20
CA LEU A 5 -15.92 2.70 2.77
C LEU A 5 -15.12 1.50 3.32
N GLU A 6 -15.30 1.18 4.60
CA GLU A 6 -14.64 0.03 5.21
C GLU A 6 -15.01 -1.28 4.51
N ARG A 7 -16.29 -1.52 4.22
CA ARG A 7 -16.74 -2.73 3.51
C ARG A 7 -16.18 -2.81 2.10
N PHE A 8 -16.16 -1.70 1.39
CA PHE A 8 -15.56 -1.62 0.06
C PHE A 8 -14.06 -1.95 0.08
N LEU A 9 -13.29 -1.30 0.96
CA LEU A 9 -11.85 -1.56 1.10
C LEU A 9 -11.55 -3.01 1.49
N ASN A 10 -12.35 -3.59 2.38
CA ASN A 10 -12.23 -5.02 2.72
C ASN A 10 -12.60 -5.91 1.53
N SER A 11 -13.64 -5.60 0.75
CA SER A 11 -14.01 -6.39 -0.44
C SER A 11 -12.94 -6.40 -1.54
N ILE A 12 -12.14 -5.33 -1.66
CA ILE A 12 -10.98 -5.31 -2.55
C ILE A 12 -9.86 -6.16 -1.96
N SER A 13 -9.52 -5.91 -0.69
CA SER A 13 -8.44 -6.63 -0.01
C SER A 13 -8.76 -8.09 0.30
N ASP A 14 -9.99 -8.55 0.12
CA ASP A 14 -10.30 -9.98 0.26
C ASP A 14 -9.99 -10.80 -1.00
N GLN A 15 -9.72 -10.13 -2.13
CA GLN A 15 -9.43 -10.79 -3.38
C GLN A 15 -7.95 -11.15 -3.48
N ASP A 16 -7.65 -12.37 -3.93
CA ASP A 16 -6.28 -12.87 -3.98
C ASP A 16 -5.37 -12.03 -4.91
N TRP A 17 -5.94 -11.47 -5.98
CA TRP A 17 -5.18 -10.58 -6.87
C TRP A 17 -4.70 -9.30 -6.18
N SER A 18 -5.39 -8.81 -5.13
CA SER A 18 -4.96 -7.60 -4.42
C SER A 18 -3.71 -7.83 -3.57
N TRP A 19 -3.40 -9.10 -3.28
CA TRP A 19 -2.22 -9.51 -2.53
C TRP A 19 -1.12 -10.07 -3.43
N TRP A 20 -1.42 -10.41 -4.69
CA TRP A 20 -0.41 -10.92 -5.61
C TRP A 20 0.70 -9.87 -5.85
N PRO A 21 1.99 -10.25 -5.82
CA PRO A 21 2.54 -11.61 -5.73
C PRO A 21 2.81 -12.08 -4.29
N LEU A 22 2.48 -11.27 -3.28
CA LEU A 22 2.73 -11.50 -1.86
C LEU A 22 1.53 -12.14 -1.13
N LEU A 23 0.87 -13.12 -1.77
CA LEU A 23 -0.28 -13.83 -1.20
C LEU A 23 0.01 -14.41 0.20
N GLY A 24 1.22 -14.92 0.42
CA GLY A 24 1.64 -15.45 1.72
C GLY A 24 1.79 -14.40 2.83
N LEU A 25 1.75 -13.10 2.51
CA LEU A 25 1.73 -12.02 3.50
C LEU A 25 0.31 -11.57 3.87
N ARG A 26 -0.73 -12.11 3.23
CA ARG A 26 -2.12 -11.83 3.59
C ARG A 26 -2.40 -12.41 4.98
N PRO A 27 -2.68 -11.58 6.01
CA PRO A 27 -3.09 -12.11 7.30
C PRO A 27 -4.49 -12.73 7.21
N SER A 28 -4.85 -13.54 8.19
CA SER A 28 -6.26 -13.97 8.35
C SER A 28 -7.16 -12.77 8.66
N ALA A 29 -8.47 -12.90 8.41
CA ALA A 29 -9.43 -11.81 8.62
C ALA A 29 -9.52 -11.35 10.10
N GLN A 30 -9.16 -12.22 11.04
CA GLN A 30 -9.14 -11.95 12.48
C GLN A 30 -7.81 -11.34 12.94
N THR A 31 -6.75 -11.42 12.12
CA THR A 31 -5.42 -10.93 12.47
C THR A 31 -5.18 -9.54 11.87
N PRO A 32 -4.73 -8.55 12.68
CA PRO A 32 -4.41 -7.23 12.15
C PRO A 32 -3.16 -7.26 11.27
N ILE A 33 -3.15 -6.41 10.23
CA ILE A 33 -1.94 -6.10 9.46
C ILE A 33 -0.97 -5.34 10.37
N ASP A 34 0.19 -5.95 10.60
CA ASP A 34 1.25 -5.43 11.44
C ASP A 34 2.18 -4.46 10.69
N ARG A 35 3.16 -3.88 11.39
CA ARG A 35 4.09 -2.92 10.78
C ARG A 35 5.06 -3.59 9.81
N LEU A 36 5.44 -4.84 10.08
CA LEU A 36 6.38 -5.58 9.23
C LEU A 36 5.76 -5.91 7.88
N THR A 37 4.50 -6.36 7.85
CA THR A 37 3.76 -6.63 6.61
C THR A 37 3.62 -5.35 5.78
N LEU A 38 3.24 -4.23 6.41
CA LEU A 38 3.19 -2.94 5.71
C LEU A 38 4.55 -2.55 5.11
N CYS A 39 5.64 -2.75 5.86
CA CYS A 39 6.99 -2.47 5.38
C CYS A 39 7.33 -3.32 4.14
N LYS A 40 7.10 -4.64 4.20
CA LYS A 40 7.33 -5.56 3.09
C LYS A 40 6.52 -5.17 1.84
N LEU A 41 5.22 -4.87 2.02
CA LEU A 41 4.36 -4.41 0.94
C LEU A 41 4.87 -3.09 0.33
N SER A 42 5.29 -2.15 1.18
CA SER A 42 5.77 -0.83 0.74
C SER A 42 7.08 -0.91 -0.02
N LEU A 43 7.99 -1.79 0.37
CA LEU A 43 9.24 -2.00 -0.35
C LEU A 43 9.02 -2.65 -1.72
N LEU A 44 8.02 -3.53 -1.85
CA LEU A 44 7.76 -4.19 -3.13
C LEU A 44 6.90 -3.35 -4.08
N PHE A 45 5.82 -2.72 -3.59
CA PHE A 45 4.87 -1.98 -4.43
C PHE A 45 5.14 -0.47 -4.48
N GLY A 46 5.83 0.09 -3.49
CA GLY A 46 6.27 1.48 -3.49
C GLY A 46 7.08 1.91 -4.71
N PRO A 47 7.99 1.07 -5.25
CA PRO A 47 8.67 1.33 -6.51
C PRO A 47 7.72 1.53 -7.70
N LEU A 48 6.53 0.92 -7.73
CA LEU A 48 5.54 1.17 -8.78
C LEU A 48 4.97 2.58 -8.68
N THR A 49 4.70 3.07 -7.46
CA THR A 49 4.31 4.47 -7.23
C THR A 49 5.44 5.42 -7.64
N ALA A 50 6.69 5.09 -7.31
CA ALA A 50 7.86 5.85 -7.74
C ALA A 50 7.99 5.89 -9.26
N LEU A 51 7.71 4.78 -9.96
CA LEU A 51 7.71 4.69 -11.40
C LEU A 51 6.67 5.61 -12.04
N LEU A 52 5.46 5.69 -11.47
CA LEU A 52 4.43 6.62 -11.96
C LEU A 52 4.87 8.09 -11.84
N ILE A 53 5.50 8.45 -10.72
CA ILE A 53 6.09 9.78 -10.51
C ILE A 53 7.19 10.03 -11.54
N LEU A 54 8.08 9.05 -11.73
CA LEU A 54 9.18 9.12 -12.69
C LEU A 54 8.68 9.36 -14.13
N LEU A 55 7.67 8.61 -14.57
CA LEU A 55 7.05 8.77 -15.90
C LEU A 55 6.46 10.17 -16.09
N LEU A 56 5.82 10.74 -15.05
CA LEU A 56 5.32 12.11 -15.08
C LEU A 56 6.44 13.14 -15.24
N LEU A 57 7.57 12.94 -14.55
CA LEU A 57 8.73 13.84 -14.66
C LEU A 57 9.40 13.75 -16.03
N ILE A 58 9.53 12.53 -16.59
CA ILE A 58 10.04 12.31 -17.95
C ILE A 58 9.13 12.98 -18.97
N TYR A 59 7.81 12.83 -18.86
CA TYR A 59 6.84 13.50 -19.72
C TYR A 59 6.98 15.03 -19.68
N ARG A 60 7.37 15.60 -18.54
CA ARG A 60 7.63 17.03 -18.36
C ARG A 60 9.06 17.44 -18.74
N SER A 61 9.86 16.54 -19.29
CA SER A 61 11.28 16.75 -19.64
C SER A 61 12.11 17.30 -18.47
N ILE A 62 11.78 16.88 -17.24
CA ILE A 62 12.51 17.30 -16.04
C ILE A 62 13.81 16.49 -15.98
N PRO A 63 14.98 17.15 -15.82
CA PRO A 63 16.25 16.44 -15.72
C PRO A 63 16.30 15.60 -14.45
N LEU A 64 16.85 14.40 -14.61
CA LEU A 64 16.98 13.38 -13.56
C LEU A 64 18.45 13.10 -13.32
N ASP A 65 18.86 13.20 -12.05
CA ASP A 65 20.16 12.78 -11.56
C ASP A 65 19.96 11.64 -10.54
N ALA A 66 21.06 11.02 -10.10
CA ALA A 66 21.00 9.91 -9.15
C ALA A 66 20.32 10.28 -7.83
N VAL A 67 20.51 11.51 -7.34
CA VAL A 67 19.92 11.98 -6.08
C VAL A 67 18.40 12.10 -6.22
N ARG A 68 17.91 12.68 -7.31
CA ARG A 68 16.48 12.78 -7.63
C ARG A 68 15.84 11.41 -7.75
N LEU A 69 16.51 10.45 -8.39
CA LEU A 69 16.01 9.07 -8.49
C LEU A 69 15.83 8.43 -7.10
N LEU A 70 16.79 8.62 -6.20
CA LEU A 70 16.68 8.13 -4.81
C LEU A 70 15.54 8.82 -4.05
N ILE A 71 15.38 10.13 -4.23
CA ILE A 71 14.27 10.89 -3.62
C ILE A 71 12.92 10.40 -4.16
N ILE A 72 12.78 10.22 -5.48
CA ILE A 72 11.55 9.71 -6.11
C ILE A 72 11.21 8.32 -5.58
N LEU A 73 12.21 7.45 -5.43
CA LEU A 73 12.02 6.12 -4.85
C LEU A 73 11.55 6.21 -3.39
N ALA A 74 12.22 7.01 -2.56
CA ALA A 74 11.85 7.21 -1.16
C ALA A 74 10.43 7.79 -1.02
N VAL A 75 10.09 8.79 -1.84
CA VAL A 75 8.75 9.38 -1.90
C VAL A 75 7.73 8.34 -2.34
N GLY A 76 7.97 7.60 -3.42
CA GLY A 76 7.04 6.58 -3.91
C GLY A 76 6.76 5.48 -2.88
N VAL A 77 7.80 4.99 -2.20
CA VAL A 77 7.67 4.02 -1.10
C VAL A 77 6.93 4.63 0.09
N GLY A 78 7.27 5.85 0.50
CA GLY A 78 6.60 6.55 1.59
C GLY A 78 5.12 6.83 1.30
N SER A 79 4.81 7.30 0.11
CA SER A 79 3.44 7.56 -0.35
C SER A 79 2.60 6.29 -0.41
N TYR A 80 3.15 5.18 -0.94
CA TYR A 80 2.46 3.90 -0.93
C TYR A 80 2.17 3.44 0.50
N SER A 81 3.19 3.46 1.38
CA SER A 81 3.06 3.08 2.79
C SER A 81 1.97 3.88 3.49
N LEU A 82 1.96 5.20 3.29
CA LEU A 82 0.96 6.09 3.87
C LEU A 82 -0.45 5.79 3.35
N LEU A 83 -0.62 5.70 2.02
CA LEU A 83 -1.93 5.45 1.42
C LEU A 83 -2.48 4.09 1.84
N PHE A 84 -1.66 3.05 1.83
CA PHE A 84 -2.05 1.71 2.26
C PHE A 84 -2.38 1.68 3.75
N ALA A 85 -1.61 2.39 4.58
CA ALA A 85 -1.85 2.47 6.02
C ALA A 85 -3.20 3.12 6.35
N LEU A 86 -3.53 4.23 5.67
CA LEU A 86 -4.75 4.99 5.91
C LEU A 86 -6.01 4.33 5.32
N SER A 87 -5.86 3.52 4.27
CA SER A 87 -6.98 2.85 3.60
C SER A 87 -7.10 1.39 4.07
N PHE A 88 -6.36 0.49 3.44
CA PHE A 88 -6.48 -0.96 3.60
C PHE A 88 -6.13 -1.43 5.00
N ARG A 89 -4.99 -0.98 5.56
CA ARG A 89 -4.60 -1.37 6.92
C ARG A 89 -5.61 -0.88 7.97
N TRP A 90 -6.08 0.35 7.84
CA TRP A 90 -7.09 0.90 8.75
C TRP A 90 -8.38 0.08 8.69
N ALA A 91 -8.92 -0.17 7.49
CA ALA A 91 -10.16 -0.91 7.29
C ALA A 91 -10.03 -2.37 7.74
N TRP A 92 -8.90 -3.01 7.43
CA TRP A 92 -8.60 -4.39 7.83
C TRP A 92 -8.48 -4.51 9.34
N ASN A 93 -7.72 -3.63 9.99
CA ASN A 93 -7.50 -3.71 11.44
C ASN A 93 -8.77 -3.39 12.22
N ARG A 94 -9.65 -2.53 11.67
CA ARG A 94 -10.97 -2.29 12.26
C ARG A 94 -11.86 -3.53 12.16
N ARG A 95 -11.86 -4.24 11.03
CA ARG A 95 -12.52 -5.54 10.88
C ARG A 95 -11.95 -6.60 11.82
N ALA A 96 -10.63 -6.76 11.87
CA ALA A 96 -9.96 -7.74 12.71
C ALA A 96 -10.33 -7.58 14.19
N ARG A 97 -10.39 -6.34 14.70
CA ARG A 97 -10.85 -6.06 16.07
C ARG A 97 -12.31 -6.43 16.33
N ARG A 98 -13.19 -6.43 15.33
CA ARG A 98 -14.59 -6.86 15.48
C ARG A 98 -14.76 -8.36 15.42
N LEU A 99 -13.87 -9.07 14.73
CA LEU A 99 -13.95 -10.52 14.54
C LEU A 99 -13.12 -11.31 15.57
N GLY A 100 -12.07 -10.69 16.12
CA GLY A 100 -11.16 -11.29 17.10
C GLY A 100 -11.30 -10.76 18.53
N GLY A 101 -12.26 -9.85 18.76
CA GLY A 101 -12.76 -9.54 20.10
C GLY A 101 -13.92 -10.47 20.44
#